data_AF-K7N312-F1
#
_entry.id   AF-K7N312-F1
#
_cell.length_a   1.000
_cell.length_b   1.000
_cell.length_c   1.000
_cell.angle_alpha   90.00
_cell.angle_beta   90.00
_cell.angle_gamma   90.00
#
_symmetry.space_group_name_H-M   'P 1'
#
loop_
_entity.id
_entity.type
_entity.pdbx_description
1 polymer ?
#
loop_
_entity_poly.entity_id
_entity_poly.type
_entity_poly.pdbx_seq_one_letter_code
_entity_poly.pdbx_strand_id
1 'polypeptide(L)'
;MTESCIRSVVEAIHSSPFQAVLHLAGGASQVVGSLLSVPGASNTVLEVVVPYSKMSLIQLLGKIPSQFCGQQTAEDMALLAYNRALKLSKPGSPAVGVGFTGSLASSRPKLGEHRFYMSTRTADQLWISSVTLTKGLRTREEEDRVSSHLLIKAIGNACKVPGASVLLLSESDVSDECETQFNEDQQLEQLINGQICFKIYPFENEISAERKIIMPGSFNPLHDGHLKLMDVATRICGDGYPCFEISAVNADKPPLSVSQIKDRIKQFEKVA
;
A
#
# COMPACT_ATOMS: atom_id res chain seq x y z
N MET A 1 13.76 3.50 26.19
CA MET A 1 14.32 4.34 25.09
C MET A 1 13.77 3.95 23.71
N THR A 2 13.36 2.70 23.48
CA THR A 2 12.78 2.25 22.20
C THR A 2 11.35 2.74 21.97
N GLU A 3 10.47 2.74 22.97
CA GLU A 3 9.06 3.16 22.80
C GLU A 3 8.88 4.64 22.44
N SER A 4 9.69 5.54 23.02
CA SER A 4 9.66 6.96 22.67
C SER A 4 10.09 7.20 21.21
N CYS A 5 11.07 6.44 20.74
CA CYS A 5 11.51 6.48 19.33
C CYS A 5 10.42 5.97 18.39
N ILE A 6 9.74 4.87 18.74
CA ILE A 6 8.62 4.32 17.95
C ILE A 6 7.48 5.34 17.86
N ARG A 7 7.11 5.97 18.97
CA ARG A 7 6.06 6.99 18.97
C ARG A 7 6.41 8.16 18.05
N SER A 8 7.64 8.66 18.08
CA SER A 8 8.07 9.75 17.19
C SER A 8 8.02 9.35 15.70
N VAL A 9 8.37 8.09 15.37
CA VAL A 9 8.22 7.58 14.00
C VAL A 9 6.75 7.53 13.59
N VAL A 10 5.85 7.07 14.48
CA VAL A 10 4.41 7.04 14.21
C VAL A 10 3.84 8.46 14.04
N GLU A 11 4.22 9.41 14.89
CA GLU A 11 3.81 10.82 14.75
C GLU A 11 4.27 11.42 13.41
N ALA A 12 5.49 11.07 12.96
CA ALA A 12 6.00 11.49 11.66
C ALA A 12 5.27 10.81 10.49
N ILE A 13 4.91 9.53 10.61
CA ILE A 13 4.04 8.84 9.64
C ILE A 13 2.69 9.56 9.52
N HIS A 14 2.06 9.92 10.65
CA HIS A 14 0.77 10.64 10.68
C HIS A 14 0.84 12.08 10.18
N SER A 15 2.02 12.67 10.19
CA SER A 15 2.29 14.00 9.63
C SER A 15 2.62 13.95 8.13
N SER A 16 2.88 12.77 7.58
CA SER A 16 3.12 12.58 6.15
C SER A 16 1.80 12.55 5.35
N PRO A 17 1.82 12.83 4.03
CA PRO A 17 0.61 12.80 3.20
C PRO A 17 0.16 11.37 2.84
N PHE A 18 0.92 10.35 3.25
CA PHE A 18 0.68 8.96 2.85
C PHE A 18 -0.49 8.34 3.61
N GLN A 19 -1.26 7.53 2.90
CA GLN A 19 -2.37 6.76 3.47
C GLN A 19 -2.16 5.27 3.22
N ALA A 20 -2.38 4.46 4.25
CA ALA A 20 -1.99 3.06 4.27
C ALA A 20 -3.15 2.13 4.59
N VAL A 21 -3.14 0.97 3.93
CA VAL A 21 -3.93 -0.22 4.31
C VAL A 21 -2.98 -1.32 4.75
N LEU A 22 -3.31 -2.01 5.84
CA LEU A 22 -2.48 -3.05 6.42
C LEU A 22 -3.21 -4.39 6.40
N HIS A 23 -2.54 -5.43 5.89
CA HIS A 23 -2.96 -6.82 6.00
C HIS A 23 -1.96 -7.59 6.86
N LEU A 24 -2.41 -8.15 7.99
CA LEU A 24 -1.53 -8.76 9.00
C LEU A 24 -1.95 -10.20 9.31
N ALA A 25 -1.03 -11.16 9.22
CA ALA A 25 -1.27 -12.55 9.60
C ALA A 25 -0.12 -13.11 10.46
N GLY A 26 -0.44 -13.87 11.51
CA GLY A 26 0.55 -14.65 12.26
C GLY A 26 1.56 -13.85 13.12
N GLY A 27 1.44 -12.52 13.22
CA GLY A 27 2.27 -11.66 14.05
C GLY A 27 2.03 -10.18 13.80
N ALA A 28 2.92 -9.35 14.34
CA ALA A 28 2.91 -7.88 14.26
C ALA A 28 1.58 -7.22 14.69
N SER A 29 0.83 -7.83 15.60
CA SER A 29 -0.48 -7.30 16.02
C SER A 29 -0.39 -5.99 16.80
N GLN A 30 0.71 -5.79 17.55
CA GLN A 30 0.91 -4.57 18.32
C GLN A 30 1.06 -3.32 17.44
N VAL A 31 1.39 -3.46 16.14
CA VAL A 31 1.45 -2.33 15.20
C VAL A 31 0.13 -1.56 15.14
N VAL A 32 -0.99 -2.27 15.26
CA VAL A 32 -2.33 -1.69 15.19
C VAL A 32 -2.55 -0.77 16.38
N GLY A 33 -2.21 -1.23 17.59
CA GLY A 33 -2.27 -0.42 18.80
C GLY A 33 -1.31 0.78 18.71
N SER A 34 -0.08 0.56 18.26
CA SER A 34 0.94 1.61 18.16
C SER A 34 0.55 2.72 17.18
N LEU A 35 -0.05 2.38 16.04
CA LEU A 35 -0.52 3.37 15.06
C LEU A 35 -1.80 4.06 15.57
N LEU A 36 -2.82 3.31 15.99
CA LEU A 36 -4.14 3.87 16.29
C LEU A 36 -4.20 4.65 17.60
N SER A 37 -3.25 4.44 18.52
CA SER A 37 -3.20 5.15 19.81
C SER A 37 -2.53 6.53 19.72
N VAL A 38 -1.88 6.85 18.60
CA VAL A 38 -1.21 8.14 18.38
C VAL A 38 -2.16 9.09 17.65
N PRO A 39 -2.34 10.34 18.12
CA PRO A 39 -3.16 11.33 17.43
C PRO A 39 -2.73 11.52 15.96
N GLY A 40 -3.71 11.67 15.07
CA GLY A 40 -3.47 11.76 13.62
C GLY A 40 -3.57 10.44 12.87
N ALA A 41 -3.87 9.32 13.56
CA ALA A 41 -4.03 8.01 12.93
C ALA A 41 -5.02 8.00 11.75
N SER A 42 -6.11 8.77 11.81
CA SER A 42 -7.10 8.90 10.73
C SER A 42 -6.57 9.53 9.44
N ASN A 43 -5.43 10.23 9.51
CA ASN A 43 -4.79 10.80 8.32
C ASN A 43 -4.08 9.71 7.52
N THR A 44 -3.51 8.70 8.19
CA THR A 44 -2.73 7.64 7.57
C THR A 44 -3.51 6.34 7.42
N VAL A 45 -4.06 5.79 8.50
CA VAL A 45 -4.55 4.41 8.51
C VAL A 45 -5.98 4.37 7.95
N LEU A 46 -6.11 3.84 6.73
CA LEU A 46 -7.40 3.72 6.03
C LEU A 46 -8.14 2.46 6.46
N GLU A 47 -7.43 1.33 6.57
CA GLU A 47 -8.01 0.03 6.90
C GLU A 47 -6.93 -0.90 7.45
N VAL A 48 -7.30 -1.74 8.42
CA VAL A 48 -6.47 -2.84 8.91
C VAL A 48 -7.28 -4.12 8.87
N VAL A 49 -6.79 -5.14 8.17
CA VAL A 49 -7.40 -6.46 8.10
C VAL A 49 -6.45 -7.49 8.68
N VAL A 50 -6.96 -8.33 9.58
CA VAL A 50 -6.18 -9.41 10.21
C VAL A 50 -6.73 -10.77 9.75
N PRO A 51 -6.35 -11.26 8.54
CA PRO A 51 -6.84 -12.54 8.01
C PRO A 51 -6.20 -13.74 8.72
N TYR A 52 -6.52 -13.95 9.99
CA TYR A 52 -5.77 -14.82 10.88
C TYR A 52 -5.94 -16.32 10.58
N SER A 53 -7.14 -16.74 10.18
CA SER A 53 -7.37 -18.14 9.81
C SER A 53 -6.87 -18.41 8.39
N LYS A 54 -6.45 -19.65 8.12
CA LYS A 54 -6.03 -20.06 6.76
C LYS A 54 -7.11 -19.75 5.72
N MET A 55 -8.38 -20.00 6.05
CA MET A 55 -9.49 -19.74 5.14
C MET A 55 -9.67 -18.24 4.88
N SER A 56 -9.54 -17.41 5.92
CA SER A 56 -9.61 -15.95 5.76
C SER A 56 -8.50 -15.43 4.85
N LEU A 57 -7.27 -15.95 5.00
CA LEU A 57 -6.17 -15.58 4.11
C LEU A 57 -6.40 -16.06 2.67
N ILE A 58 -6.91 -17.27 2.47
CA ILE A 58 -7.27 -17.78 1.13
C ILE A 58 -8.33 -16.90 0.47
N GLN A 59 -9.36 -16.49 1.22
CA GLN A 59 -10.42 -15.61 0.71
C GLN A 59 -9.88 -14.23 0.36
N LEU A 60 -8.99 -13.67 1.17
CA LEU A 60 -8.32 -12.40 0.87
C LEU A 60 -7.47 -12.50 -0.40
N LEU A 61 -6.65 -13.55 -0.51
CA LEU A 61 -5.72 -13.75 -1.64
C LEU A 61 -6.41 -14.18 -2.94
N GLY A 62 -7.63 -14.74 -2.85
CA GLY A 62 -8.33 -15.36 -3.98
C GLY A 62 -7.68 -16.67 -4.47
N LYS A 63 -6.66 -17.18 -3.76
CA LYS A 63 -5.91 -18.40 -4.10
C LYS A 63 -5.35 -19.06 -2.84
N ILE A 64 -4.98 -20.33 -2.95
CA ILE A 64 -4.24 -21.03 -1.89
C ILE A 64 -2.74 -20.71 -2.08
N PRO A 65 -2.09 -20.03 -1.11
CA PRO A 65 -0.66 -19.78 -1.22
C PRO A 65 0.13 -21.08 -1.02
N SER A 66 1.28 -21.21 -1.68
CA SER A 66 2.18 -22.34 -1.47
C SER A 66 2.68 -22.43 -0.02
N GLN A 67 2.91 -21.27 0.60
CA GLN A 67 3.24 -21.14 2.02
C GLN A 67 2.45 -19.99 2.65
N PHE A 68 1.68 -20.27 3.72
CA PHE A 68 0.97 -19.23 4.47
C PHE A 68 1.91 -18.21 5.12
N CYS A 69 3.09 -18.66 5.55
CA CYS A 69 4.18 -17.81 6.03
C CYS A 69 5.35 -17.92 5.04
N GLY A 70 5.34 -17.04 4.05
CA GLY A 70 6.35 -16.97 3.00
C GLY A 70 6.38 -15.58 2.36
N GLN A 71 7.48 -15.29 1.67
CA GLN A 71 7.71 -14.01 1.02
C GLN A 71 6.60 -13.64 0.03
N GLN A 72 6.29 -14.53 -0.93
CA GLN A 72 5.26 -14.27 -1.94
C GLN A 72 3.89 -13.94 -1.32
N THR A 73 3.56 -14.56 -0.18
CA THR A 73 2.31 -14.29 0.52
C THR A 73 2.29 -12.87 1.12
N ALA A 74 3.41 -12.40 1.68
CA ALA A 74 3.51 -11.01 2.15
C ALA A 74 3.40 -10.01 0.98
N GLU A 75 4.03 -10.30 -0.15
CA GLU A 75 3.95 -9.48 -1.37
C GLU A 75 2.52 -9.40 -1.93
N ASP A 76 1.85 -10.54 -2.07
CA ASP A 76 0.46 -10.62 -2.54
C ASP A 76 -0.47 -9.85 -1.59
N MET A 77 -0.26 -9.97 -0.26
CA MET A 77 -1.01 -9.21 0.75
C MET A 77 -0.76 -7.70 0.62
N ALA A 78 0.49 -7.27 0.40
CA ALA A 78 0.84 -5.87 0.22
C ALA A 78 0.27 -5.28 -1.07
N LEU A 79 0.26 -6.03 -2.17
CA LEU A 79 -0.35 -5.62 -3.45
C LEU A 79 -1.87 -5.45 -3.31
N LEU A 80 -2.55 -6.39 -2.65
CA LEU A 80 -3.99 -6.28 -2.38
C LEU A 80 -4.30 -5.10 -1.45
N ALA A 81 -3.48 -4.89 -0.41
CA ALA A 81 -3.59 -3.75 0.46
C ALA A 81 -3.38 -2.43 -0.31
N TYR A 82 -2.42 -2.39 -1.24
CA TYR A 82 -2.17 -1.20 -2.07
C TYR A 82 -3.35 -0.89 -2.98
N ASN A 83 -3.94 -1.89 -3.63
CA ASN A 83 -5.17 -1.72 -4.42
C ASN A 83 -6.36 -1.26 -3.57
N ARG A 84 -6.44 -1.72 -2.33
CA ARG A 84 -7.46 -1.27 -1.37
C ARG A 84 -7.21 0.17 -0.94
N ALA A 85 -5.96 0.53 -0.66
CA ALA A 85 -5.54 1.88 -0.31
C ALA A 85 -5.84 2.87 -1.45
N LEU A 86 -5.54 2.52 -2.71
CA LEU A 86 -5.90 3.36 -3.87
C LEU A 86 -7.40 3.71 -3.88
N LYS A 87 -8.27 2.73 -3.61
CA LYS A 87 -9.74 2.93 -3.62
C LYS A 87 -10.24 3.79 -2.46
N LEU A 88 -9.59 3.71 -1.31
CA LEU A 88 -10.01 4.39 -0.08
C LEU A 88 -9.31 5.74 0.12
N SER A 89 -8.19 5.98 -0.55
CA SER A 89 -7.39 7.18 -0.34
C SER A 89 -8.09 8.43 -0.86
N LYS A 90 -7.85 9.53 -0.15
CA LYS A 90 -8.24 10.86 -0.59
C LYS A 90 -7.52 11.18 -1.89
N PRO A 91 -8.15 11.91 -2.82
CA PRO A 91 -7.47 12.41 -4.01
C PRO A 91 -6.15 13.12 -3.63
N GLY A 92 -5.07 12.83 -4.35
CA GLY A 92 -3.77 13.49 -4.15
C GLY A 92 -2.92 12.90 -3.02
N SER A 93 -3.52 12.11 -2.12
CA SER A 93 -2.77 11.41 -1.07
C SER A 93 -2.12 10.13 -1.62
N PRO A 94 -0.78 9.96 -1.52
CA PRO A 94 -0.11 8.74 -1.95
C PRO A 94 -0.56 7.52 -1.13
N ALA A 95 -0.83 6.41 -1.82
CA ALA A 95 -1.28 5.17 -1.20
C ALA A 95 -0.12 4.21 -0.88
N VAL A 96 -0.23 3.50 0.24
CA VAL A 96 0.69 2.46 0.68
C VAL A 96 -0.09 1.19 1.01
N GLY A 97 0.33 0.05 0.45
CA GLY A 97 -0.13 -1.27 0.85
C GLY A 97 0.90 -1.95 1.74
N VAL A 98 0.46 -2.57 2.82
CA VAL A 98 1.34 -3.28 3.75
C VAL A 98 0.87 -4.72 3.91
N GLY A 99 1.77 -5.67 3.73
CA GLY A 99 1.53 -7.09 3.94
C GLY A 99 2.49 -7.66 4.97
N PHE A 100 1.97 -8.42 5.93
CA PHE A 100 2.79 -9.11 6.93
C PHE A 100 2.29 -10.54 7.11
N THR A 101 3.22 -11.50 7.08
CA THR A 101 2.96 -12.87 7.53
C THR A 101 4.08 -13.40 8.42
N GLY A 102 3.69 -13.95 9.57
CA GLY A 102 4.63 -14.42 10.59
C GLY A 102 4.35 -15.86 11.06
N SER A 103 5.43 -16.54 11.41
CA SER A 103 5.42 -17.78 12.17
C SER A 103 6.22 -17.56 13.44
N LEU A 104 5.61 -16.87 14.40
CA LEU A 104 6.20 -16.57 15.71
C LEU A 104 6.01 -17.72 16.71
N ALA A 105 6.53 -17.58 17.93
CA ALA A 105 6.43 -18.55 19.00
C ALA A 105 4.98 -19.00 19.27
N SER A 106 4.81 -20.23 19.76
CA SER A 106 3.50 -20.76 20.12
C SER A 106 3.58 -21.63 21.35
N SER A 107 2.42 -21.92 21.96
CA SER A 107 2.32 -22.80 23.13
C SER A 107 2.95 -24.18 22.89
N ARG A 108 2.86 -24.68 21.67
CA ARG A 108 3.62 -25.84 21.20
C ARG A 108 4.91 -25.37 20.52
N PRO A 109 6.10 -25.87 20.91
CA PRO A 109 7.34 -25.57 20.22
C PRO A 109 7.24 -25.90 18.73
N LYS A 110 7.68 -24.98 17.87
CA LYS A 110 7.71 -25.18 16.42
C LYS A 110 9.00 -25.86 15.99
N LEU A 111 8.87 -26.85 15.12
CA LEU A 111 10.01 -27.48 14.47
C LEU A 111 10.71 -26.50 13.51
N GLY A 112 9.95 -25.73 12.73
CA GLY A 112 10.48 -24.69 11.84
C GLY A 112 10.89 -23.41 12.54
N GLU A 113 11.64 -22.55 11.85
CA GLU A 113 12.17 -21.29 12.39
C GLU A 113 11.09 -20.29 12.79
N HIS A 114 11.42 -19.45 13.79
CA HIS A 114 10.62 -18.28 14.10
C HIS A 114 10.96 -17.22 13.07
N ARG A 115 10.06 -16.98 12.13
CA ARG A 115 10.36 -16.10 10.99
C ARG A 115 9.14 -15.28 10.61
N PHE A 116 9.37 -14.14 9.99
CA PHE A 116 8.31 -13.35 9.40
C PHE A 116 8.78 -12.67 8.13
N TYR A 117 7.80 -12.33 7.30
CA TYR A 117 7.96 -11.61 6.06
C TYR A 117 7.07 -10.38 6.13
N MET A 118 7.63 -9.23 5.77
CA MET A 118 6.90 -7.98 5.61
C MET A 118 7.15 -7.43 4.21
N SER A 119 6.14 -6.77 3.66
CA SER A 119 6.25 -6.09 2.39
C SER A 119 5.47 -4.79 2.41
N THR A 120 6.05 -3.75 1.82
CA THR A 120 5.40 -2.47 1.58
C THR A 120 5.36 -2.20 0.09
N ARG A 121 4.20 -1.75 -0.39
CA ARG A 121 3.93 -1.49 -1.80
C ARG A 121 3.45 -0.05 -2.00
N THR A 122 4.12 0.68 -2.88
CA THR A 122 3.69 1.99 -3.40
C THR A 122 3.44 1.90 -4.90
N ALA A 123 3.19 3.03 -5.56
CA ALA A 123 3.07 3.08 -7.02
C ALA A 123 4.36 2.65 -7.71
N ASP A 124 5.50 3.10 -7.20
CA ASP A 124 6.83 3.04 -7.81
C ASP A 124 7.79 2.09 -7.11
N GLN A 125 7.40 1.47 -5.98
CA GLN A 125 8.30 0.65 -5.19
C GLN A 125 7.58 -0.56 -4.58
N LEU A 126 8.30 -1.69 -4.55
CA LEU A 126 8.01 -2.85 -3.73
C LEU A 126 9.24 -3.09 -2.86
N TRP A 127 9.05 -3.04 -1.55
CA TRP A 127 10.09 -3.39 -0.59
C TRP A 127 9.65 -4.60 0.21
N ILE A 128 10.58 -5.51 0.45
CA ILE A 128 10.37 -6.79 1.10
C ILE A 128 11.46 -6.97 2.14
N SER A 129 11.09 -7.43 3.32
CA SER A 129 12.04 -7.87 4.33
C SER A 129 11.62 -9.21 4.90
N SER A 130 12.61 -10.10 5.04
CA SER A 130 12.47 -11.37 5.74
C SER A 130 13.37 -11.35 6.96
N VAL A 131 12.85 -11.84 8.08
CA VAL A 131 13.61 -11.91 9.33
C VAL A 131 13.42 -13.27 9.94
N THR A 132 14.53 -13.87 10.37
CA THR A 132 14.56 -15.08 11.19
C THR A 132 15.01 -14.71 12.59
N LEU A 133 14.12 -14.92 13.56
CA LEU A 133 14.34 -14.69 14.97
C LEU A 133 14.99 -15.92 15.62
N THR A 134 15.93 -15.68 16.52
CA THR A 134 16.55 -16.74 17.32
C THR A 134 15.53 -17.34 18.30
N LYS A 135 15.30 -18.66 18.19
CA LYS A 135 14.35 -19.38 19.06
C LYS A 135 14.75 -19.33 20.53
N GLY A 136 13.75 -19.17 21.40
CA GLY A 136 13.93 -19.25 22.85
C GLY A 136 14.50 -17.98 23.50
N LEU A 137 14.91 -16.98 22.71
CA LEU A 137 15.35 -15.68 23.25
C LEU A 137 14.20 -14.79 23.69
N ARG A 138 13.01 -14.97 23.10
CA ARG A 138 11.86 -14.09 23.27
C ARG A 138 10.59 -14.90 23.49
N THR A 139 9.68 -14.35 24.29
CA THR A 139 8.30 -14.81 24.40
C THR A 139 7.52 -14.48 23.14
N ARG A 140 6.33 -15.09 22.96
CA ARG A 140 5.45 -14.78 21.83
C ARG A 140 5.06 -13.29 21.76
N GLU A 141 4.86 -12.65 22.91
CA GLU A 141 4.54 -11.23 22.99
C GLU A 141 5.73 -10.37 22.56
N GLU A 142 6.94 -10.73 22.99
CA GLU A 142 8.16 -10.00 22.63
C GLU A 142 8.51 -10.15 21.14
N GLU A 143 8.29 -11.32 20.54
CA GLU A 143 8.44 -11.50 19.10
C GLU A 143 7.39 -10.69 18.31
N ASP A 144 6.16 -10.58 18.83
CA ASP A 144 5.13 -9.71 18.25
C ASP A 144 5.54 -8.24 18.32
N ARG A 145 6.13 -7.82 19.44
CA ARG A 145 6.62 -6.45 19.65
C ARG A 145 7.75 -6.12 18.69
N VAL A 146 8.74 -7.00 18.55
CA VAL A 146 9.87 -6.81 17.63
C VAL A 146 9.39 -6.74 16.18
N SER A 147 8.54 -7.68 15.76
CA SER A 147 7.98 -7.67 14.41
C SER A 147 7.11 -6.43 14.15
N SER A 148 6.31 -5.98 15.12
CA SER A 148 5.51 -4.76 15.02
C SER A 148 6.38 -3.52 14.85
N HIS A 149 7.44 -3.37 15.63
CA HIS A 149 8.33 -2.22 15.53
C HIS A 149 9.11 -2.19 14.21
N LEU A 150 9.55 -3.35 13.72
CA LEU A 150 10.19 -3.43 12.40
C LEU A 150 9.20 -3.10 11.27
N LEU A 151 7.94 -3.50 11.41
CA LEU A 151 6.89 -3.12 10.48
C LEU A 151 6.61 -1.61 10.50
N ILE A 152 6.62 -0.96 11.68
CA ILE A 152 6.51 0.51 11.78
C ILE A 152 7.67 1.18 11.03
N LYS A 153 8.90 0.67 11.19
CA LYS A 153 10.06 1.16 10.43
C LYS A 153 9.84 1.02 8.92
N ALA A 154 9.37 -0.14 8.46
CA ALA A 154 9.07 -0.37 7.04
C ALA A 154 8.00 0.59 6.51
N ILE A 155 6.93 0.81 7.27
CA ILE A 155 5.87 1.79 6.93
C ILE A 155 6.46 3.21 6.88
N GLY A 156 7.30 3.57 7.85
CA GLY A 156 7.98 4.87 7.88
C GLY A 156 8.83 5.10 6.63
N ASN A 157 9.61 4.10 6.22
CA ASN A 157 10.41 4.14 4.98
C ASN A 157 9.52 4.33 3.74
N ALA A 158 8.43 3.56 3.62
CA ALA A 158 7.48 3.70 2.51
C ALA A 158 6.78 5.07 2.48
N CYS A 159 6.56 5.68 3.65
CA CYS A 159 6.01 7.03 3.80
C CYS A 159 7.06 8.14 3.68
N LYS A 160 8.31 7.80 3.31
CA LYS A 160 9.44 8.73 3.16
C LYS A 160 9.76 9.51 4.44
N VAL A 161 9.52 8.92 5.61
CA VAL A 161 9.85 9.51 6.91
C VAL A 161 11.35 9.39 7.15
N PRO A 162 12.10 10.50 7.33
CA PRO A 162 13.54 10.46 7.55
C PRO A 162 13.90 9.74 8.85
N GLY A 163 14.94 8.90 8.81
CA GLY A 163 15.59 8.41 10.03
C GLY A 163 14.78 7.42 10.87
N ALA A 164 13.93 6.58 10.26
CA ALA A 164 13.29 5.44 10.92
C ALA A 164 14.31 4.34 11.31
N SER A 165 15.30 4.68 12.14
CA SER A 165 16.33 3.77 12.61
C SER A 165 15.90 3.14 13.92
N VAL A 166 15.30 1.96 13.81
CA VAL A 166 14.92 1.14 14.96
C VAL A 166 15.85 -0.08 15.03
N LEU A 167 16.80 -0.07 15.95
CA LEU A 167 17.69 -1.20 16.22
C LEU A 167 17.06 -2.12 17.27
N LEU A 168 16.40 -3.19 16.81
CA LEU A 168 15.68 -4.16 17.68
C LEU A 168 16.06 -5.62 17.44
N LEU A 169 16.82 -5.88 16.38
CA LEU A 169 17.35 -7.21 16.09
C LEU A 169 18.59 -7.45 16.96
N SER A 170 18.70 -8.67 17.48
CA SER A 170 19.92 -9.13 18.12
C SER A 170 20.98 -9.42 17.05
N GLU A 171 22.26 -9.49 17.43
CA GLU A 171 23.35 -9.84 16.50
C GLU A 171 23.18 -11.24 15.86
N SER A 172 22.34 -12.09 16.46
CA SER A 172 22.05 -13.45 15.98
C SER A 172 20.81 -13.54 15.09
N ASP A 173 19.99 -12.48 15.03
CA ASP A 173 18.82 -12.45 14.14
C ASP A 173 19.29 -12.15 12.71
N VAL A 174 18.80 -12.92 11.74
CA VAL A 174 19.16 -12.75 10.32
C VAL A 174 18.04 -12.00 9.61
N SER A 175 18.41 -10.93 8.90
CA SER A 175 17.46 -10.16 8.09
C SER A 175 17.98 -9.99 6.66
N ASP A 176 17.11 -10.27 5.70
CA ASP A 176 17.35 -9.99 4.27
C ASP A 176 16.31 -8.99 3.79
N GLU A 177 16.76 -8.01 3.01
CA GLU A 177 15.90 -6.98 2.41
C GLU A 177 16.07 -6.97 0.90
N CYS A 178 14.97 -6.79 0.17
CA CYS A 178 14.95 -6.69 -1.27
C CYS A 178 14.06 -5.51 -1.68
N GLU A 179 14.55 -4.69 -2.59
CA GLU A 179 13.82 -3.55 -3.14
C GLU A 179 13.70 -3.69 -4.65
N THR A 180 12.50 -3.48 -5.16
CA THR A 180 12.22 -3.38 -6.59
C THR A 180 11.58 -2.04 -6.88
N GLN A 181 12.16 -1.29 -7.81
CA GLN A 181 11.61 -0.03 -8.31
C GLN A 181 10.90 -0.24 -9.63
N PHE A 182 9.79 0.47 -9.82
CA PHE A 182 8.98 0.44 -11.03
C PHE A 182 9.01 1.81 -11.71
N ASN A 183 9.55 1.87 -12.91
CA ASN A 183 9.40 3.04 -13.76
C ASN A 183 7.95 3.19 -14.24
N GLU A 184 7.63 4.31 -14.88
CA GLU A 184 6.26 4.60 -15.30
C GLU A 184 5.67 3.54 -16.26
N ASP A 185 6.48 3.02 -17.18
CA ASP A 185 6.03 2.02 -18.16
C ASP A 185 5.67 0.71 -17.43
N GLN A 186 6.52 0.26 -16.51
CA GLN A 186 6.26 -0.92 -15.68
C GLN A 186 5.01 -0.74 -14.80
N GLN A 187 4.71 0.47 -14.34
CA GLN A 187 3.48 0.75 -13.60
C GLN A 187 2.25 0.63 -14.51
N LEU A 188 2.32 1.13 -15.74
CA LEU A 188 1.25 1.00 -16.72
C LEU A 188 1.05 -0.44 -17.19
N GLU A 189 2.13 -1.21 -17.35
CA GLU A 189 2.07 -2.65 -17.64
C GLU A 189 1.34 -3.41 -16.51
N GLN A 190 1.65 -3.10 -15.24
CA GLN A 190 0.95 -3.68 -14.09
C GLN A 190 -0.54 -3.33 -14.08
N LEU A 191 -0.92 -2.14 -14.53
CA LEU A 191 -2.33 -1.75 -14.68
C LEU A 191 -3.02 -2.55 -15.80
N ILE A 192 -2.37 -2.65 -16.95
CA ILE A 192 -2.89 -3.40 -18.11
C ILE A 192 -3.06 -4.89 -17.77
N ASN A 193 -2.12 -5.46 -17.01
CA ASN A 193 -2.17 -6.84 -16.55
C ASN A 193 -3.12 -7.07 -15.35
N GLY A 194 -3.80 -6.02 -14.86
CA GLY A 194 -4.76 -6.12 -13.76
C GLY A 194 -4.15 -6.33 -12.37
N GLN A 195 -2.84 -6.12 -12.21
CA GLN A 195 -2.15 -6.22 -10.92
C GLN A 195 -2.47 -5.03 -10.04
N ILE A 196 -2.50 -3.82 -10.61
CA ILE A 196 -2.99 -2.61 -9.94
C ILE A 196 -4.34 -2.17 -10.54
N CYS A 197 -5.25 -1.64 -9.71
CA CYS A 197 -6.61 -1.37 -10.17
C CYS A 197 -6.77 -0.06 -10.95
N PHE A 198 -5.97 0.97 -10.65
CA PHE A 198 -5.91 2.22 -11.41
C PHE A 198 -4.64 2.99 -11.06
N LYS A 199 -4.30 3.97 -11.91
CA LYS A 199 -3.23 4.95 -11.66
C LYS A 199 -3.81 6.35 -11.77
N ILE A 200 -3.50 7.21 -10.80
CA ILE A 200 -3.90 8.62 -10.80
C ILE A 200 -2.75 9.45 -11.37
N TYR A 201 -3.09 10.36 -12.28
CA TYR A 201 -2.19 11.39 -12.79
C TYR A 201 -2.69 12.73 -12.24
N PRO A 202 -2.04 13.28 -11.18
CA PRO A 202 -2.39 14.59 -10.66
C PRO A 202 -1.80 15.66 -11.58
N PHE A 203 -2.65 16.47 -12.19
CA PHE A 203 -2.23 17.64 -12.97
C PHE A 203 -2.37 18.95 -12.16
N GLU A 204 -3.20 18.95 -11.12
CA GLU A 204 -3.31 20.03 -10.14
C GLU A 204 -2.61 19.64 -8.83
N ASN A 205 -1.98 20.62 -8.18
CA ASN A 205 -1.19 20.39 -6.95
C ASN A 205 -2.04 20.30 -5.68
N GLU A 206 -3.26 20.87 -5.67
CA GLU A 206 -4.12 20.88 -4.49
C GLU A 206 -5.50 20.31 -4.82
N ILE A 207 -5.82 19.17 -4.20
CA ILE A 207 -7.15 18.58 -4.31
C ILE A 207 -7.90 18.82 -2.99
N SER A 208 -8.74 19.85 -2.98
CA SER A 208 -9.48 20.24 -1.77
C SER A 208 -10.74 19.39 -1.52
N ALA A 209 -11.19 18.61 -2.50
CA ALA A 209 -12.47 17.91 -2.45
C ALA A 209 -12.32 16.42 -2.13
N GLU A 210 -13.13 15.91 -1.20
CA GLU A 210 -13.13 14.48 -0.86
C GLU A 210 -13.86 13.61 -1.90
N ARG A 211 -14.83 14.18 -2.61
CA ARG A 211 -15.61 13.49 -3.64
C ARG A 211 -14.96 13.65 -5.01
N LYS A 212 -14.88 12.56 -5.78
CA LYS A 212 -14.44 12.57 -7.19
C LYS A 212 -15.66 12.63 -8.12
N ILE A 213 -15.60 13.46 -9.16
CA ILE A 213 -16.54 13.47 -10.29
C ILE A 213 -15.83 12.83 -11.46
N ILE A 214 -16.22 11.61 -11.83
CA ILE A 214 -15.51 10.82 -12.84
C ILE A 214 -16.24 10.94 -14.18
N MET A 215 -15.53 11.43 -15.20
CA MET A 215 -15.96 11.44 -16.59
C MET A 215 -15.20 10.38 -17.38
N PRO A 216 -15.83 9.23 -17.68
CA PRO A 216 -15.22 8.20 -18.51
C PRO A 216 -15.16 8.65 -19.97
N GLY A 217 -14.05 8.37 -20.66
CA GLY A 217 -13.91 8.69 -22.08
C GLY A 217 -12.67 8.09 -22.73
N SER A 218 -12.72 7.96 -24.07
CA SER A 218 -11.55 7.52 -24.83
C SER A 218 -10.51 8.62 -25.01
N PHE A 219 -10.95 9.88 -25.00
CA PHE A 219 -10.17 11.11 -25.19
C PHE A 219 -9.15 11.00 -26.34
N ASN A 220 -9.63 10.53 -27.49
CA ASN A 220 -8.84 10.28 -28.69
C ASN A 220 -9.41 11.03 -29.91
N PRO A 221 -9.21 12.36 -30.03
CA PRO A 221 -8.52 13.25 -29.09
C PRO A 221 -9.45 13.89 -28.04
N LEU A 222 -8.86 14.52 -27.03
CA LEU A 222 -9.53 15.47 -26.14
C LEU A 222 -9.99 16.70 -26.94
N HIS A 223 -11.17 17.25 -26.62
CA HIS A 223 -11.75 18.40 -27.32
C HIS A 223 -12.72 19.17 -26.42
N ASP A 224 -13.09 20.40 -26.80
CA ASP A 224 -13.94 21.32 -26.01
C ASP A 224 -15.24 20.72 -25.49
N GLY A 225 -15.87 19.84 -26.25
CA GLY A 225 -17.08 19.12 -25.80
C GLY A 225 -16.86 18.35 -24.49
N HIS A 226 -15.72 17.67 -24.33
CA HIS A 226 -15.40 16.94 -23.09
C HIS A 226 -15.21 17.89 -21.90
N LEU A 227 -14.53 19.02 -22.12
CA LEU A 227 -14.28 20.02 -21.09
C LEU A 227 -15.58 20.67 -20.62
N LYS A 228 -16.43 21.09 -21.57
CA LYS A 228 -17.75 21.66 -21.27
C LYS A 228 -18.65 20.67 -20.53
N LEU A 229 -18.60 19.39 -20.90
CA LEU A 229 -19.35 18.35 -20.18
C LEU A 229 -18.85 18.23 -18.74
N MET A 230 -17.53 18.25 -18.51
CA MET A 230 -16.98 18.20 -17.15
C MET A 230 -17.40 19.43 -16.35
N ASP A 231 -17.31 20.63 -16.93
CA ASP A 231 -17.75 21.87 -16.28
C ASP A 231 -19.21 21.81 -15.84
N VAL A 232 -20.10 21.31 -16.72
CA VAL A 232 -21.51 21.13 -16.41
C VAL A 232 -21.70 20.07 -15.31
N ALA A 233 -20.98 18.95 -15.39
CA ALA A 233 -21.02 17.90 -14.38
C ALA A 233 -20.58 18.41 -13.00
N THR A 234 -19.53 19.22 -12.93
CA THR A 234 -19.05 19.87 -11.71
C THR A 234 -20.10 20.82 -11.15
N ARG A 235 -20.74 21.66 -11.98
CA ARG A 235 -21.83 22.55 -11.53
C ARG A 235 -23.04 21.79 -10.97
N ILE A 236 -23.36 20.62 -11.54
CA ILE A 236 -24.48 19.79 -11.07
C ILE A 236 -24.12 19.05 -9.78
N CYS A 237 -22.92 18.48 -9.72
CA CYS A 237 -22.48 17.62 -8.62
C CYS A 237 -21.92 18.39 -7.41
N GLY A 238 -21.63 19.68 -7.55
CA GLY A 238 -21.09 20.55 -6.50
C GLY A 238 -19.57 20.44 -6.37
N ASP A 239 -19.06 20.58 -5.15
CA ASP A 239 -17.63 20.67 -4.79
C ASP A 239 -16.86 19.33 -4.92
N GLY A 240 -17.07 18.59 -6.01
CA GLY A 240 -16.32 17.38 -6.32
C GLY A 240 -15.11 17.67 -7.19
N TYR A 241 -14.01 16.95 -6.96
CA TYR A 241 -12.81 17.02 -7.78
C TYR A 241 -13.06 16.37 -9.16
N PRO A 242 -12.93 17.11 -10.27
CA PRO A 242 -13.13 16.56 -11.60
C PRO A 242 -12.01 15.59 -11.98
N CYS A 243 -12.39 14.44 -12.53
CA CYS A 243 -11.47 13.37 -12.94
C CYS A 243 -11.87 12.84 -14.31
N PHE A 244 -10.98 12.95 -15.29
CA PHE A 244 -11.14 12.23 -16.56
C PHE A 244 -10.60 10.81 -16.42
N GLU A 245 -11.38 9.80 -16.81
CA GLU A 245 -11.00 8.38 -16.71
C GLU A 245 -10.82 7.77 -18.10
N ILE A 246 -9.64 7.15 -18.30
CA ILE A 246 -9.32 6.37 -19.49
C ILE A 246 -9.24 4.91 -19.08
N SER A 247 -10.08 4.08 -19.69
CA SER A 247 -10.02 2.64 -19.47
C SER A 247 -8.85 2.04 -20.26
N ALA A 248 -7.84 1.52 -19.54
CA ALA A 248 -6.69 0.84 -20.15
C ALA A 248 -7.09 -0.50 -20.80
N VAL A 249 -8.04 -1.21 -20.18
CA VAL A 249 -8.62 -2.46 -20.67
C VAL A 249 -10.12 -2.26 -20.83
N ASN A 250 -10.66 -2.64 -21.98
CA ASN A 250 -12.09 -2.55 -22.30
C ASN A 250 -12.60 -3.94 -22.69
N ALA A 251 -13.85 -4.28 -22.37
CA ALA A 251 -14.40 -5.60 -22.68
C ALA A 251 -14.45 -5.91 -24.19
N ASP A 252 -14.66 -4.88 -25.01
CA ASP A 252 -14.93 -5.03 -26.45
C ASP A 252 -13.71 -4.72 -27.34
N LYS A 253 -12.60 -4.26 -26.75
CA LYS A 253 -11.41 -3.79 -27.49
C LYS A 253 -10.12 -4.35 -26.88
N PRO A 254 -9.07 -4.53 -27.68
CA PRO A 254 -7.77 -4.89 -27.14
C PRO A 254 -7.29 -3.85 -26.12
N PRO A 255 -6.51 -4.25 -25.10
CA PRO A 255 -5.89 -3.32 -24.16
C PRO A 255 -5.08 -2.25 -24.88
N LEU A 256 -5.09 -1.03 -24.35
CA LEU A 256 -4.25 0.03 -24.86
C LEU A 256 -2.78 -0.29 -24.60
N SER A 257 -1.90 0.06 -25.54
CA SER A 257 -0.46 0.01 -25.28
C SER A 257 -0.06 1.11 -24.30
N VAL A 258 1.08 0.91 -23.64
CA VAL A 258 1.70 1.93 -22.76
C VAL A 258 1.85 3.27 -23.49
N SER A 259 2.32 3.25 -24.74
CA SER A 259 2.47 4.46 -25.57
C SER A 259 1.13 5.17 -25.83
N GLN A 260 0.08 4.43 -26.16
CA GLN A 260 -1.26 4.99 -26.39
C GLN A 260 -1.82 5.65 -25.13
N ILE A 261 -1.64 5.02 -23.97
CA ILE A 261 -2.07 5.59 -22.68
C ILE A 261 -1.33 6.91 -22.44
N LYS A 262 0.00 6.92 -22.57
CA LYS A 262 0.82 8.12 -22.40
C LYS A 262 0.42 9.25 -23.35
N ASP A 263 0.19 8.94 -24.63
CA ASP A 263 -0.18 9.96 -25.61
C ASP A 263 -1.58 10.56 -25.36
N ARG A 264 -2.50 9.80 -24.77
CA ARG A 264 -3.79 10.34 -24.31
C ARG A 264 -3.65 11.20 -23.07
N ILE A 265 -2.83 10.78 -22.10
CA ILE A 265 -2.58 11.50 -20.85
C ILE A 265 -1.92 12.87 -21.11
N LYS A 266 -0.92 12.94 -22.01
CA LYS A 266 -0.23 14.20 -22.37
C LYS A 266 -1.16 15.33 -22.82
N GLN A 267 -2.36 15.01 -23.32
CA GLN A 267 -3.31 16.03 -23.75
C GLN A 267 -3.88 16.82 -22.57
N PHE A 268 -3.94 16.22 -21.38
CA PHE A 268 -4.46 16.85 -20.17
C PHE A 268 -3.45 17.78 -19.50
N GLU A 269 -2.15 17.60 -19.73
CA GLU A 269 -1.09 18.51 -19.26
C GLU A 269 -1.23 19.93 -19.81
N LYS A 270 -1.88 20.08 -20.97
CA LYS A 270 -2.05 21.38 -21.66
C LYS A 270 -3.34 22.11 -21.28
N VAL A 271 -4.22 21.44 -20.55
CA VAL A 271 -5.58 21.91 -20.23
C VAL A 271 -5.74 22.16 -18.74
N ALA A 272 -4.93 21.50 -17.91
CA ALA A 272 -4.78 21.79 -16.49
C ALA A 272 -4.08 23.14 -16.24
#